data_AF-A0A0G4E948-F1
#
_entry.id   AF-A0A0G4E948-F1
#
_cell.length_a   1.000
_cell.length_b   1.000
_cell.length_c   1.000
_cell.angle_alpha   90.00
_cell.angle_beta   90.00
_cell.angle_gamma   90.00
#
_symmetry.space_group_name_H-M   'P 1'
#
loop_
_entity.id
_entity.type
_entity.pdbx_description
1 polymer ?
#
loop_
_entity_poly.entity_id
_entity_poly.type
_entity_poly.pdbx_seq_one_letter_code
_entity_poly.pdbx_strand_id
1 'polypeptide(L)'
;MPCRSSSSAAADPPPREYFYVVGHQGHLFLEDTEPKNIATSLKDGKFLDFFWRQLRENTSRPDLAERYPWVSPCGRELNWVRAEEAPIVFHSLCEGGDAPFLTYAGSLRVPFHPEQLVSSRGRFFHPSFFRPRSARRAAQASPADSSAEAPIREEPTLPSTVKTPADYLKVGLLSTHVAVALADRIQPKESVPSAASHLEHGGRPYHLVFEHRGVLYPIVDL
;
A
#
# COMPACT_ATOMS: atom_id res chain seq x y z
N MET A 1 -61.86 21.45 -16.75
CA MET A 1 -60.93 20.33 -16.53
C MET A 1 -59.51 20.88 -16.37
N PRO A 2 -58.87 20.79 -15.19
CA PRO A 2 -57.46 21.13 -15.06
C PRO A 2 -56.59 19.99 -15.60
N CYS A 3 -55.74 20.25 -16.60
CA CYS A 3 -54.82 19.24 -17.11
C CYS A 3 -53.66 19.07 -16.11
N ARG A 4 -53.57 17.88 -15.48
CA ARG A 4 -52.54 17.59 -14.48
C ARG A 4 -51.29 17.08 -15.18
N SER A 5 -50.41 17.99 -15.61
CA SER A 5 -49.12 17.67 -16.21
C SER A 5 -48.20 16.97 -15.19
N SER A 6 -48.22 15.64 -15.17
CA SER A 6 -47.34 14.83 -14.34
C SER A 6 -45.91 14.88 -14.88
N SER A 7 -45.09 15.77 -14.33
CA SER A 7 -43.65 15.82 -14.61
C SER A 7 -42.97 14.57 -14.03
N SER A 8 -42.80 13.54 -14.85
CA SER A 8 -41.90 12.42 -14.53
C SER A 8 -40.47 12.94 -14.51
N ALA A 9 -39.92 13.18 -13.33
CA ALA A 9 -38.50 13.44 -13.18
C ALA A 9 -37.72 12.21 -13.70
N ALA A 10 -36.95 12.40 -14.77
CA ALA A 10 -36.06 11.34 -15.26
C ALA A 10 -35.03 11.03 -14.17
N ALA A 11 -34.80 9.75 -13.90
CA ALA A 11 -33.77 9.33 -12.97
C ALA A 11 -32.38 9.75 -13.51
N ASP A 12 -31.47 10.10 -12.61
CA ASP A 12 -30.05 10.29 -12.98
C ASP A 12 -29.51 8.99 -13.63
N PRO A 13 -28.71 9.08 -14.70
CA PRO A 13 -28.12 7.90 -15.32
C PRO A 13 -27.19 7.18 -14.34
N PRO A 14 -26.99 5.85 -14.49
CA PRO A 14 -26.11 5.08 -13.62
C PRO A 14 -24.67 5.63 -13.65
N PRO A 15 -23.90 5.45 -12.57
CA PRO A 15 -22.50 5.85 -12.53
C PRO A 15 -21.70 5.11 -13.61
N ARG A 16 -20.66 5.76 -14.15
CA ARG A 16 -19.73 5.08 -15.07
C ARG A 16 -18.84 4.16 -14.26
N GLU A 17 -18.70 2.91 -14.70
CA GLU A 17 -17.81 1.93 -14.08
C GLU A 17 -16.57 1.75 -14.96
N TYR A 18 -15.40 1.72 -14.32
CA TYR A 18 -14.09 1.48 -14.96
C TYR A 18 -13.31 0.46 -14.13
N PHE A 19 -12.47 -0.35 -14.79
CA PHE A 19 -11.71 -1.42 -14.14
C PHE A 19 -10.21 -1.17 -14.30
N TYR A 20 -9.46 -1.32 -13.21
CA TYR A 20 -8.04 -0.96 -13.15
C TYR A 20 -7.17 -2.02 -12.47
N VAL A 21 -5.91 -2.09 -12.94
CA VAL A 21 -4.82 -2.88 -12.36
C VAL A 21 -3.73 -1.96 -11.82
N VAL A 22 -3.31 -2.19 -10.57
CA VAL A 22 -2.05 -1.68 -10.02
C VAL A 22 -0.96 -2.75 -10.22
N GLY A 23 0.04 -2.43 -11.04
CA GLY A 23 1.19 -3.32 -11.27
C GLY A 23 2.24 -3.24 -10.15
N HIS A 24 3.12 -4.24 -10.06
CA HIS A 24 4.21 -4.35 -9.08
C HIS A 24 5.23 -3.18 -9.04
N GLN A 25 5.16 -2.25 -10.01
CA GLN A 25 5.95 -1.01 -10.04
C GLN A 25 5.18 0.22 -9.53
N GLY A 26 3.89 0.10 -9.20
CA GLY A 26 2.99 1.20 -8.83
C GLY A 26 2.28 1.88 -10.00
N HIS A 27 2.54 1.47 -11.24
CA HIS A 27 1.82 1.94 -12.42
C HIS A 27 0.35 1.52 -12.41
N LEU A 28 -0.53 2.44 -12.80
CA LEU A 28 -1.97 2.22 -12.96
C LEU A 28 -2.31 1.95 -14.44
N PHE A 29 -3.11 0.91 -14.69
CA PHE A 29 -3.58 0.50 -16.01
C PHE A 29 -5.09 0.31 -16.03
N LEU A 30 -5.75 0.61 -17.14
CA LEU A 30 -7.10 0.07 -17.41
C LEU A 30 -7.01 -1.44 -17.68
N GLU A 31 -8.00 -2.20 -17.20
CA GLU A 31 -8.07 -3.67 -17.34
C GLU A 31 -7.96 -4.11 -18.81
N ASP A 32 -8.69 -3.45 -19.72
CA ASP A 32 -8.79 -3.81 -21.14
C ASP A 32 -7.63 -3.28 -22.00
N THR A 33 -6.70 -2.52 -21.43
CA THR A 33 -5.54 -1.99 -22.17
C THR A 33 -4.42 -3.01 -22.19
N GLU A 34 -4.01 -3.44 -23.39
CA GLU A 34 -2.82 -4.26 -23.62
C GLU A 34 -1.93 -3.66 -24.71
N PRO A 35 -0.59 -3.83 -24.64
CA PRO A 35 0.17 -4.44 -23.53
C PRO A 35 0.24 -3.51 -22.31
N LYS A 36 0.21 -4.05 -21.08
CA LYS A 36 0.44 -3.29 -19.84
C LYS A 36 1.93 -2.96 -19.66
N ASN A 37 2.35 -1.73 -19.98
CA ASN A 37 3.75 -1.28 -19.88
C ASN A 37 3.86 0.25 -19.65
N ILE A 38 5.09 0.77 -19.51
CA ILE A 38 5.34 2.19 -19.21
C ILE A 38 4.77 3.14 -20.30
N ALA A 39 4.51 2.70 -21.53
CA ALA A 39 3.84 3.53 -22.53
C ALA A 39 2.32 3.68 -22.25
N THR A 40 1.66 2.59 -21.82
CA THR A 40 0.20 2.47 -21.67
C THR A 40 -0.34 2.76 -20.26
N SER A 41 0.54 3.00 -19.27
CA SER A 41 0.13 3.42 -17.92
C SER A 41 -0.44 4.83 -17.87
N LEU A 42 -1.35 5.08 -16.92
CA LEU A 42 -1.83 6.42 -16.58
C LEU A 42 -0.74 7.19 -15.82
N LYS A 43 -0.55 8.47 -16.18
CA LYS A 43 0.63 9.28 -15.78
C LYS A 43 0.32 10.67 -15.23
N ASP A 44 -0.93 11.13 -15.27
CA ASP A 44 -1.26 12.44 -14.68
C ASP A 44 -1.16 12.35 -13.15
N GLY A 45 -0.12 12.97 -12.59
CA GLY A 45 0.17 12.89 -11.15
C GLY A 45 -0.95 13.45 -10.26
N LYS A 46 -1.77 14.41 -10.75
CA LYS A 46 -2.90 14.95 -9.99
C LYS A 46 -4.06 13.96 -9.96
N PHE A 47 -4.32 13.28 -11.09
CA PHE A 47 -5.27 12.18 -11.16
C PHE A 47 -4.84 11.01 -10.28
N LEU A 48 -3.57 10.57 -10.36
CA LEU A 48 -3.04 9.48 -9.53
C LEU A 48 -3.16 9.82 -8.04
N ASP A 49 -2.74 11.01 -7.62
CA ASP A 49 -2.86 11.46 -6.23
C ASP A 49 -4.32 11.56 -5.77
N PHE A 50 -5.24 11.97 -6.63
CA PHE A 50 -6.66 11.99 -6.32
C PHE A 50 -7.24 10.57 -6.21
N PHE A 51 -6.94 9.69 -7.16
CA PHE A 51 -7.38 8.30 -7.23
C PHE A 51 -6.98 7.55 -5.95
N TRP A 52 -5.69 7.58 -5.60
CA TRP A 52 -5.23 6.95 -4.36
C TRP A 52 -5.87 7.58 -3.13
N ARG A 53 -6.02 8.92 -3.03
CA ARG A 53 -6.74 9.55 -1.90
C ARG A 53 -8.23 9.17 -1.79
N GLN A 54 -8.86 8.65 -2.84
CA GLN A 54 -10.24 8.15 -2.81
C GLN A 54 -10.33 6.63 -2.64
N LEU A 55 -9.22 5.90 -2.81
CA LEU A 55 -9.18 4.44 -2.73
C LEU A 55 -9.68 3.93 -1.37
N ARG A 56 -10.50 2.88 -1.40
CA ARG A 56 -11.07 2.20 -0.23
C ARG A 56 -11.40 0.75 -0.57
N GLU A 57 -11.70 -0.06 0.42
CA GLU A 57 -12.21 -1.42 0.24
C GLU A 57 -13.55 -1.42 -0.53
N ASN A 58 -13.74 -2.40 -1.43
CA ASN A 58 -14.99 -2.60 -2.14
C ASN A 58 -16.02 -3.32 -1.24
N THR A 59 -16.71 -2.56 -0.41
CA THR A 59 -17.85 -3.05 0.39
C THR A 59 -19.21 -2.89 -0.31
N SER A 60 -19.24 -2.29 -1.50
CA SER A 60 -20.46 -1.85 -2.19
C SER A 60 -20.89 -2.71 -3.38
N ARG A 61 -19.99 -3.52 -3.94
CA ARG A 61 -20.26 -4.50 -5.01
C ARG A 61 -19.66 -5.86 -4.62
N PRO A 62 -20.34 -6.65 -3.76
CA PRO A 62 -19.84 -7.96 -3.34
C PRO A 62 -19.61 -8.94 -4.50
N ASP A 63 -20.40 -8.79 -5.57
CA ASP A 63 -20.27 -9.50 -6.85
C ASP A 63 -18.97 -9.18 -7.62
N LEU A 64 -18.36 -8.03 -7.35
CA LEU A 64 -17.05 -7.64 -7.91
C LEU A 64 -15.91 -7.78 -6.89
N ALA A 65 -16.19 -7.84 -5.60
CA ALA A 65 -15.19 -7.69 -4.52
C ALA A 65 -14.09 -8.75 -4.52
N GLU A 66 -14.36 -9.96 -5.01
CA GLU A 66 -13.35 -11.02 -5.15
C GLU A 66 -12.28 -10.67 -6.22
N ARG A 67 -12.69 -10.15 -7.38
CA ARG A 67 -11.77 -9.76 -8.47
C ARG A 67 -11.23 -8.33 -8.31
N TYR A 68 -12.04 -7.43 -7.76
CA TYR A 68 -11.74 -6.01 -7.56
C TYR A 68 -12.01 -5.63 -6.09
N PRO A 69 -11.11 -5.98 -5.17
CA PRO A 69 -11.28 -5.80 -3.73
C PRO A 69 -11.18 -4.34 -3.26
N TRP A 70 -10.80 -3.39 -4.14
CA TRP A 70 -10.78 -1.96 -3.84
C TRP A 70 -11.55 -1.14 -4.88
N VAL A 71 -11.92 0.09 -4.50
CA VAL A 71 -12.59 1.06 -5.37
C VAL A 71 -12.08 2.48 -5.10
N SER A 72 -11.91 3.28 -6.15
CA SER A 72 -11.65 4.72 -6.10
C SER A 72 -12.81 5.51 -6.72
N PRO A 73 -13.79 5.96 -5.91
CA PRO A 73 -14.90 6.79 -6.39
C PRO A 73 -14.45 8.21 -6.80
N CYS A 74 -14.61 8.54 -8.08
CA CYS A 74 -14.23 9.79 -8.70
C CYS A 74 -15.49 10.58 -9.14
N GLY A 75 -16.18 11.19 -8.18
CA GLY A 75 -17.39 11.98 -8.47
C GLY A 75 -18.59 11.10 -8.86
N ARG A 76 -18.91 11.03 -10.16
CA ARG A 76 -19.95 10.15 -10.74
C ARG A 76 -19.39 8.84 -11.30
N GLU A 77 -18.10 8.57 -11.08
CA GLU A 77 -17.38 7.43 -11.67
C GLU A 77 -16.89 6.48 -10.58
N LEU A 78 -17.09 5.18 -10.78
CA LEU A 78 -16.63 4.11 -9.89
C LEU A 78 -15.49 3.37 -10.57
N ASN A 79 -14.29 3.55 -10.04
CA ASN A 79 -13.08 2.92 -10.56
C ASN A 79 -12.77 1.70 -9.68
N TRP A 80 -13.15 0.51 -10.13
CA TRP A 80 -12.89 -0.77 -9.49
C TRP A 80 -11.42 -1.16 -9.68
N VAL A 81 -10.76 -1.62 -8.62
CA VAL A 81 -9.30 -1.76 -8.59
C VAL A 81 -8.89 -3.13 -8.07
N ARG A 82 -7.98 -3.76 -8.81
CA ARG A 82 -7.18 -4.91 -8.36
C ARG A 82 -5.70 -4.58 -8.43
N ALA A 83 -4.87 -5.42 -7.81
CA ALA A 83 -3.43 -5.27 -7.82
C ALA A 83 -2.76 -6.62 -8.10
N GLU A 84 -1.53 -6.58 -8.61
CA GLU A 84 -0.70 -7.79 -8.75
C GLU A 84 -0.22 -8.30 -7.38
N GLU A 85 -0.08 -7.42 -6.38
CA GLU A 85 0.39 -7.80 -5.05
C GLU A 85 -0.09 -6.86 -3.92
N ALA A 86 -0.02 -5.53 -4.12
CA ALA A 86 -0.59 -4.55 -3.19
C ALA A 86 -1.13 -3.32 -3.93
N PRO A 87 -2.21 -2.68 -3.45
CA PRO A 87 -2.80 -1.51 -4.10
C PRO A 87 -1.97 -0.24 -3.90
N ILE A 88 -1.09 -0.20 -2.89
CA ILE A 88 -0.14 0.88 -2.65
C ILE A 88 1.25 0.31 -2.92
N VAL A 89 1.99 0.97 -3.82
CA VAL A 89 3.38 0.61 -4.15
C VAL A 89 4.24 1.86 -4.11
N PHE A 90 5.34 1.80 -3.36
CA PHE A 90 6.33 2.86 -3.28
C PHE A 90 7.32 2.72 -4.44
N HIS A 91 7.25 3.67 -5.38
CA HIS A 91 8.07 3.70 -6.59
C HIS A 91 9.40 4.43 -6.41
N SER A 92 9.56 5.21 -5.34
CA SER A 92 10.82 5.90 -5.04
C SER A 92 11.03 6.11 -3.54
N LEU A 93 12.30 6.17 -3.15
CA LEU A 93 12.79 6.62 -1.85
C LEU A 93 13.58 7.90 -2.09
N CYS A 94 13.27 8.97 -1.34
CA CYS A 94 13.83 10.30 -1.54
C CYS A 94 14.46 10.81 -0.24
N GLU A 95 15.64 11.43 -0.34
CA GLU A 95 16.19 12.25 0.75
C GLU A 95 15.40 13.56 0.85
N GLY A 96 15.01 13.96 2.06
CA GLY A 96 13.99 14.99 2.27
C GLY A 96 14.33 16.01 3.34
N GLY A 97 15.47 16.69 3.21
CA GLY A 97 15.92 17.66 4.21
C GLY A 97 16.29 16.96 5.51
N ASP A 98 15.39 17.01 6.49
CA ASP A 98 15.60 16.45 7.83
C ASP A 98 15.43 14.92 7.89
N ALA A 99 14.68 14.31 6.95
CA ALA A 99 14.40 12.87 6.96
C ALA A 99 14.07 12.29 5.56
N PRO A 100 14.38 11.01 5.30
CA PRO A 100 13.97 10.32 4.07
C PRO A 100 12.47 10.03 4.02
N PHE A 101 11.91 9.93 2.81
CA PHE A 101 10.49 9.62 2.59
C PHE A 101 10.28 8.70 1.37
N LEU A 102 9.26 7.84 1.45
CA LEU A 102 8.81 7.00 0.34
C LEU A 102 7.69 7.71 -0.44
N THR A 103 7.66 7.56 -1.77
CA THR A 103 6.62 8.13 -2.65
C THR A 103 5.78 7.08 -3.37
N TYR A 104 4.49 7.36 -3.54
CA TYR A 104 3.52 6.55 -4.28
C TYR A 104 2.53 7.42 -5.06
N ALA A 105 1.76 6.78 -5.95
CA ALA A 105 0.82 7.43 -6.88
C ALA A 105 1.52 8.42 -7.83
N GLY A 106 1.34 9.74 -7.67
CA GLY A 106 2.06 10.77 -8.43
C GLY A 106 3.05 11.59 -7.57
N SER A 107 2.61 12.05 -6.40
CA SER A 107 3.42 12.80 -5.43
C SER A 107 3.04 12.54 -3.96
N LEU A 108 2.21 11.53 -3.68
CA LEU A 108 1.89 11.15 -2.31
C LEU A 108 3.14 10.60 -1.62
N ARG A 109 3.35 10.98 -0.35
CA ARG A 109 4.56 10.63 0.42
C ARG A 109 4.24 10.18 1.83
N VAL A 110 5.10 9.31 2.37
CA VAL A 110 5.14 8.93 3.80
C VAL A 110 6.57 9.07 4.32
N PRO A 111 6.80 9.45 5.60
CA PRO A 111 8.10 9.33 6.22
C PRO A 111 8.63 7.89 6.09
N PHE A 112 9.93 7.72 5.82
CA PHE A 112 10.54 6.40 5.73
C PHE A 112 11.08 5.95 7.09
N HIS A 113 10.59 4.79 7.53
CA HIS A 113 10.87 4.14 8.80
C HIS A 113 11.46 2.75 8.52
N PRO A 114 12.80 2.61 8.42
CA PRO A 114 13.43 1.31 8.15
C PRO A 114 13.12 0.26 9.22
N GLU A 115 12.87 0.69 10.46
CA GLU A 115 12.47 -0.17 11.59
C GLU A 115 11.04 -0.71 11.47
N GLN A 116 10.25 -0.19 10.53
CA GLN A 116 8.86 -0.62 10.26
C GLN A 116 8.76 -1.44 8.96
N LEU A 117 9.88 -1.81 8.34
CA LEU A 117 9.90 -2.72 7.19
C LEU A 117 9.58 -4.15 7.63
N VAL A 118 8.61 -4.78 6.95
CA VAL A 118 8.28 -6.20 7.11
C VAL A 118 8.51 -6.95 5.80
N SER A 119 9.04 -8.17 5.87
CA SER A 119 9.30 -9.01 4.71
C SER A 119 8.18 -10.03 4.49
N SER A 120 7.91 -10.44 3.26
CA SER A 120 7.08 -11.62 2.98
C SER A 120 7.32 -12.11 1.55
N ARG A 121 7.55 -13.42 1.36
CA ARG A 121 7.72 -14.05 0.03
C ARG A 121 8.76 -13.35 -0.87
N GLY A 122 9.84 -12.82 -0.29
CA GLY A 122 10.88 -12.07 -1.03
C GLY A 122 10.49 -10.63 -1.41
N ARG A 123 9.46 -10.06 -0.76
CA ARG A 123 9.03 -8.66 -0.89
C ARG A 123 9.15 -7.91 0.43
N PHE A 124 9.25 -6.60 0.35
CA PHE A 124 9.24 -5.72 1.52
C PHE A 124 8.01 -4.81 1.49
N PHE A 125 7.43 -4.59 2.67
CA PHE A 125 6.29 -3.70 2.87
C PHE A 125 6.61 -2.70 3.97
N HIS A 126 6.05 -1.50 3.85
CA HIS A 126 6.17 -0.41 4.82
C HIS A 126 4.78 0.15 5.13
N PRO A 127 4.49 0.65 6.35
CA PRO A 127 3.23 1.33 6.65
C PRO A 127 2.92 2.45 5.65
N SER A 128 1.71 2.45 5.10
CA SER A 128 1.27 3.46 4.13
C SER A 128 0.79 4.74 4.81
N PHE A 129 0.58 4.69 6.14
CA PHE A 129 -0.19 5.67 6.93
C PHE A 129 -1.51 6.10 6.27
N PHE A 130 -2.03 5.27 5.36
CA PHE A 130 -3.07 5.63 4.43
C PHE A 130 -4.39 5.74 5.18
N ARG A 131 -4.93 6.95 5.20
CA ARG A 131 -6.27 7.21 5.72
C ARG A 131 -7.19 7.40 4.51
N PRO A 132 -7.96 6.38 4.10
CA PRO A 132 -8.98 6.59 3.07
C PRO A 132 -9.89 7.72 3.56
N ARG A 133 -10.27 8.65 2.67
CA ARG A 133 -11.19 9.73 3.06
C ARG A 133 -12.48 9.09 3.55
N SER A 134 -12.75 9.23 4.84
CA SER A 134 -13.92 8.63 5.47
C SER A 134 -15.18 9.09 4.74
N ALA A 135 -15.98 8.13 4.26
CA ALA A 135 -17.29 8.41 3.74
C ALA A 135 -18.09 9.17 4.81
N ARG A 136 -18.82 10.21 4.41
CA ARG A 136 -19.45 11.20 5.29
C ARG A 136 -20.55 10.57 6.16
N ARG A 137 -20.15 9.94 7.27
CA ARG A 137 -20.95 9.25 8.30
C ARG A 137 -22.10 8.36 7.77
N ALA A 138 -21.76 7.11 7.46
CA ALA A 138 -22.62 5.99 7.84
C ALA A 138 -22.37 5.60 9.33
N ALA A 139 -23.22 4.79 9.95
CA ALA A 139 -23.32 4.71 11.42
C ALA A 139 -22.60 3.51 12.08
N GLN A 140 -21.95 3.81 13.22
CA GLN A 140 -21.88 3.07 14.49
C GLN A 140 -21.97 1.52 14.50
N ALA A 141 -20.88 0.85 14.92
CA ALA A 141 -20.88 -0.41 15.69
C ALA A 141 -19.51 -0.60 16.40
N SER A 142 -19.47 -1.30 17.55
CA SER A 142 -18.26 -1.71 18.35
C SER A 142 -18.70 -2.78 19.40
N PRO A 143 -17.82 -3.41 20.23
CA PRO A 143 -16.95 -4.54 19.86
C PRO A 143 -16.89 -5.75 20.84
N ALA A 144 -16.26 -6.87 20.42
CA ALA A 144 -15.69 -8.00 21.19
C ALA A 144 -14.63 -8.74 20.31
N ASP A 145 -13.58 -9.48 20.72
CA ASP A 145 -13.09 -10.09 22.00
C ASP A 145 -13.55 -11.56 22.26
N SER A 146 -12.74 -12.56 22.70
CA SER A 146 -11.34 -12.58 23.20
C SER A 146 -10.56 -13.93 22.98
N SER A 147 -9.23 -13.89 23.13
CA SER A 147 -8.28 -14.91 23.70
C SER A 147 -7.86 -16.25 23.01
N ALA A 148 -6.62 -16.68 23.38
CA ALA A 148 -5.94 -18.01 23.28
C ALA A 148 -5.52 -18.57 21.89
N GLU A 149 -4.46 -19.39 21.71
CA GLU A 149 -3.14 -19.57 22.39
C GLU A 149 -2.16 -20.29 21.39
N ALA A 150 -0.83 -20.28 21.60
CA ALA A 150 0.19 -20.68 20.61
C ALA A 150 0.63 -22.18 20.68
N PRO A 151 1.24 -22.75 19.61
CA PRO A 151 2.72 -22.77 19.54
C PRO A 151 3.34 -22.79 18.12
N ILE A 152 4.67 -23.03 18.06
CA ILE A 152 5.58 -23.16 16.89
C ILE A 152 6.14 -21.82 16.36
N ARG A 153 7.44 -21.83 16.02
CA ARG A 153 8.21 -20.66 15.51
C ARG A 153 8.06 -20.54 13.99
N GLU A 154 7.47 -19.45 13.53
CA GLU A 154 7.50 -19.04 12.12
C GLU A 154 8.46 -17.85 11.91
N GLU A 155 8.92 -17.66 10.68
CA GLU A 155 9.74 -16.50 10.27
C GLU A 155 8.92 -15.19 10.28
N PRO A 156 9.57 -14.01 10.37
CA PRO A 156 8.93 -12.70 10.23
C PRO A 156 8.50 -12.42 8.79
N THR A 157 7.48 -13.17 8.38
CA THR A 157 6.60 -12.88 7.25
C THR A 157 5.74 -11.64 7.55
N LEU A 158 4.97 -11.16 6.56
CA LEU A 158 3.95 -10.12 6.72
C LEU A 158 3.15 -10.46 7.99
N PRO A 159 3.01 -9.54 8.97
CA PRO A 159 2.36 -9.86 10.23
C PRO A 159 0.99 -10.45 9.92
N SER A 160 0.71 -11.62 10.51
CA SER A 160 -0.39 -12.51 10.09
C SER A 160 -1.79 -11.87 10.13
N THR A 161 -1.87 -10.67 10.71
CA THR A 161 -2.90 -9.64 10.55
C THR A 161 -3.31 -9.32 9.10
N VAL A 162 -2.40 -9.33 8.11
CA VAL A 162 -2.71 -8.87 6.73
C VAL A 162 -3.48 -9.94 5.96
N LYS A 163 -4.80 -10.02 6.19
CA LYS A 163 -5.71 -11.00 5.56
C LYS A 163 -6.80 -10.36 4.70
N THR A 164 -7.14 -9.10 4.92
CA THR A 164 -8.28 -8.42 4.26
C THR A 164 -7.84 -7.33 3.27
N PRO A 165 -8.69 -6.95 2.30
CA PRO A 165 -8.45 -5.77 1.47
C PRO A 165 -8.22 -4.49 2.28
N ALA A 166 -8.93 -4.32 3.42
CA ALA A 166 -8.70 -3.22 4.35
C ALA A 166 -7.30 -3.23 4.99
N ASP A 167 -6.65 -4.39 5.17
CA ASP A 167 -5.27 -4.47 5.69
C ASP A 167 -4.24 -4.06 4.64
N TYR A 168 -4.42 -4.49 3.39
CA TYR A 168 -3.59 -4.09 2.25
C TYR A 168 -3.64 -2.60 1.92
N LEU A 169 -4.58 -1.85 2.50
CA LEU A 169 -4.56 -0.38 2.45
C LEU A 169 -3.65 0.23 3.54
N LYS A 170 -3.37 -0.46 4.66
CA LYS A 170 -2.57 0.04 5.80
C LYS A 170 -1.05 -0.07 5.56
N VAL A 171 -0.65 -0.85 4.57
CA VAL A 171 0.73 -1.08 4.14
C VAL A 171 0.89 -0.75 2.65
N GLY A 172 2.13 -0.55 2.20
CA GLY A 172 2.48 -0.44 0.79
C GLY A 172 3.70 -1.30 0.46
N LEU A 173 3.67 -1.93 -0.70
CA LEU A 173 4.79 -2.71 -1.26
C LEU A 173 5.94 -1.78 -1.65
N LEU A 174 7.18 -2.11 -1.31
CA LEU A 174 8.34 -1.49 -1.92
C LEU A 174 8.53 -2.08 -3.32
N SER A 175 8.53 -1.22 -4.36
CA SER A 175 8.90 -1.67 -5.71
C SER A 175 10.33 -2.23 -5.74
N THR A 176 10.62 -3.13 -6.67
CA THR A 176 11.93 -3.81 -6.76
C THR A 176 13.11 -2.82 -6.78
N HIS A 177 12.98 -1.69 -7.48
CA HIS A 177 14.03 -0.67 -7.54
C HIS A 177 14.27 0.02 -6.19
N VAL A 178 13.24 0.25 -5.38
CA VAL A 178 13.37 0.80 -4.03
C VAL A 178 13.97 -0.23 -3.08
N ALA A 179 13.58 -1.50 -3.19
CA ALA A 179 14.16 -2.58 -2.39
C ALA A 179 15.66 -2.79 -2.67
N VAL A 180 16.08 -2.76 -3.95
CA VAL A 180 17.50 -2.84 -4.34
C VAL A 180 18.27 -1.60 -3.87
N ALA A 181 17.73 -0.39 -4.10
CA ALA A 181 18.37 0.85 -3.65
C ALA A 181 18.52 0.94 -2.12
N LEU A 182 17.68 0.25 -1.35
CA LEU A 182 17.87 0.08 0.09
C LEU A 182 18.97 -0.93 0.43
N ALA A 183 19.01 -2.09 -0.25
CA ALA A 183 20.07 -3.08 -0.04
C ALA A 183 21.47 -2.48 -0.31
N ASP A 184 21.64 -1.73 -1.40
CA ASP A 184 22.91 -1.07 -1.75
C ASP A 184 23.38 -0.05 -0.71
N ARG A 185 22.46 0.57 0.04
CA ARG A 185 22.75 1.54 1.11
C ARG A 185 23.13 0.90 2.44
N ILE A 186 22.76 -0.36 2.66
CA ILE A 186 22.95 -1.09 3.93
C ILE A 186 24.14 -2.06 3.84
N GLN A 187 24.78 -2.20 2.67
CA GLN A 187 26.02 -2.97 2.54
C GLN A 187 27.10 -2.47 3.53
N PRO A 188 27.81 -3.37 4.21
CA PRO A 188 28.86 -2.98 5.14
C PRO A 188 30.00 -2.27 4.40
N LYS A 189 30.37 -1.07 4.86
CA LYS A 189 31.62 -0.45 4.42
C LYS A 189 32.80 -1.29 4.88
N GLU A 190 33.42 -2.01 3.96
CA GLU A 190 34.70 -2.68 4.24
C GLU A 190 35.77 -1.65 4.64
N SER A 191 36.64 -2.04 5.57
CA SER A 191 37.82 -1.29 6.05
C SER A 191 37.60 0.03 6.81
N VAL A 192 37.21 -0.08 8.09
CA VAL A 192 37.83 0.73 9.16
C VAL A 192 38.20 -0.19 10.33
N PRO A 193 39.49 -0.31 10.72
CA PRO A 193 39.89 -1.21 11.81
C PRO A 193 39.65 -0.59 13.20
N SER A 194 38.99 -1.36 14.07
CA SER A 194 39.12 -1.29 15.54
C SER A 194 38.93 0.08 16.23
N ALA A 195 37.76 0.70 16.06
CA ALA A 195 37.14 1.53 17.10
C ALA A 195 35.61 1.45 16.97
N ALA A 196 34.93 0.87 17.96
CA ALA A 196 33.48 0.69 17.92
C ALA A 196 32.75 2.02 18.17
N SER A 197 31.98 2.48 17.19
CA SER A 197 31.00 3.55 17.35
C SER A 197 29.60 2.93 17.33
N HIS A 198 29.10 2.55 18.51
CA HIS A 198 27.74 2.03 18.64
C HIS A 198 26.71 3.10 18.26
N LEU A 199 25.68 2.70 17.53
CA LEU A 199 24.41 3.43 17.47
C LEU A 199 23.48 2.80 18.50
N GLU A 200 23.12 3.57 19.53
CA GLU A 200 22.30 3.09 20.63
C GLU A 200 20.83 3.46 20.42
N HIS A 201 19.93 2.49 20.58
CA HIS A 201 18.52 2.73 20.83
C HIS A 201 18.09 1.87 22.03
N GLY A 202 17.56 2.52 23.07
CA GLY A 202 17.20 1.83 24.32
C GLY A 202 18.35 1.16 25.08
N GLY A 203 19.61 1.50 24.78
CA GLY A 203 20.80 0.94 25.45
C GLY A 203 21.19 -0.48 25.02
N ARG A 204 20.70 -0.98 23.87
CA ARG A 204 21.19 -2.21 23.23
C ARG A 204 21.82 -1.90 21.86
N PRO A 205 23.02 -2.43 21.54
CA PRO A 205 23.59 -2.37 20.19
C PRO A 205 22.96 -3.44 19.29
N TYR A 206 22.94 -3.19 17.97
CA TYR A 206 22.42 -4.11 16.97
C TYR A 206 23.29 -4.12 15.72
N HIS A 207 23.42 -5.29 15.08
CA HIS A 207 24.07 -5.44 13.78
C HIS A 207 23.13 -6.15 12.80
N LEU A 208 23.09 -5.70 11.55
CA LEU A 208 22.41 -6.38 10.44
C LEU A 208 23.44 -7.21 9.66
N VAL A 209 23.14 -8.49 9.46
CA VAL A 209 23.98 -9.43 8.70
C VAL A 209 23.15 -9.96 7.53
N PHE A 210 23.75 -9.96 6.33
CA PHE A 210 23.11 -10.47 5.12
C PHE A 210 23.63 -11.86 4.79
N GLU A 211 22.71 -12.80 4.52
CA GLU A 211 23.03 -14.04 3.82
C GLU A 211 22.19 -14.22 2.54
N HIS A 212 22.69 -15.07 1.65
CA HIS A 212 22.56 -14.90 0.19
C HIS A 212 21.21 -15.36 -0.41
N ARG A 213 20.08 -15.16 0.30
CA ARG A 213 18.73 -15.61 -0.11
C ARG A 213 17.56 -14.65 0.10
N GLY A 214 17.80 -13.41 0.52
CA GLY A 214 16.78 -12.33 0.42
C GLY A 214 15.70 -12.33 1.52
N VAL A 215 16.04 -12.82 2.72
CA VAL A 215 15.22 -12.65 3.94
C VAL A 215 15.93 -11.64 4.86
N LEU A 216 15.15 -10.76 5.51
CA LEU A 216 15.66 -9.90 6.59
C LEU A 216 15.14 -10.41 7.94
N TYR A 217 16.03 -10.48 8.93
CA TYR A 217 15.68 -10.71 10.32
C TYR A 217 16.22 -9.56 11.17
N PRO A 218 15.42 -8.95 12.06
CA PRO A 218 15.97 -8.23 13.20
C PRO A 218 16.54 -9.25 14.19
N ILE A 219 17.86 -9.26 14.39
CA ILE A 219 18.47 -10.06 15.46
C ILE A 219 18.09 -9.39 16.80
N VAL A 220 17.37 -10.12 17.64
CA VAL A 220 17.12 -9.76 19.03
C VAL A 220 17.95 -10.70 19.90
N ASP A 221 19.17 -10.28 20.23
CA ASP A 221 19.97 -10.98 21.24
C ASP A 221 19.29 -10.88 22.62
N LEU A 222 19.32 -11.99 23.35
CA LEU A 222 18.61 -12.23 24.61
C LEU A 222 19.24 -11.45 25.78
#